data_AF-A0A9X4XDT1-F1
#
_entry.id   AF-A0A9X4XDT1-F1
#
_cell.length_a   1.000
_cell.length_b   1.000
_cell.length_c   1.000
_cell.angle_alpha   90.00
_cell.angle_beta   90.00
_cell.angle_gamma   90.00
#
_symmetry.space_group_name_H-M   'P 1'
#
loop_
_entity.id
_entity.type
_entity.pdbx_description
1 polymer ?
#
loop_
_entity_poly.entity_id
_entity_poly.type
_entity_poly.pdbx_seq_one_letter_code
_entity_poly.pdbx_strand_id
1 'polypeptide(L)' 'MKKYNAEFKSMVVELYKTGRRVLELSREYGLSEVTIYKWIKQISPITSIDETGITLE' A
#
# COMPACT_ATOMS: atom_id res chain seq x y z
N MET A 1 -3.73 -11.25 -15.32
CA MET A 1 -3.40 -10.70 -13.99
C MET A 1 -2.45 -9.53 -14.19
N LYS A 2 -2.87 -8.29 -13.88
CA LYS A 2 -1.96 -7.13 -13.90
C LYS A 2 -0.97 -7.29 -12.73
N LYS A 3 0.19 -7.89 -13.00
CA LYS A 3 1.30 -7.91 -12.03
C LYS A 3 1.83 -6.48 -11.94
N TYR A 4 1.44 -5.76 -10.89
CA TYR A 4 2.14 -4.53 -10.55
C TYR A 4 3.61 -4.89 -10.28
N ASN A 5 4.52 -4.28 -11.03
CA ASN A 5 5.95 -4.52 -10.86
C ASN A 5 6.36 -4.20 -9.42
N ALA A 6 7.29 -4.97 -8.86
CA ALA A 6 7.79 -4.72 -7.51
C ALA A 6 8.33 -3.29 -7.37
N GLU A 7 8.97 -2.78 -8.44
CA GLU A 7 9.44 -1.41 -8.57
C GLU A 7 8.30 -0.39 -8.44
N PHE A 8 7.16 -0.64 -9.09
CA PHE A 8 6.00 0.24 -9.01
C PHE A 8 5.43 0.29 -7.59
N LYS A 9 5.33 -0.87 -6.93
CA LYS A 9 4.88 -0.93 -5.53
C LYS A 9 5.84 -0.19 -4.61
N SER A 10 7.15 -0.36 -4.82
CA SER A 10 8.19 0.32 -4.05
C SER A 10 8.12 1.83 -4.24
N MET A 11 7.94 2.31 -5.48
CA MET A 11 7.79 3.72 -5.80
C MET A 11 6.61 4.34 -5.04
N VAL A 12 5.44 3.69 -5.02
CA VAL A 12 4.26 4.19 -4.30
C VAL A 12 4.51 4.25 -2.79
N VAL A 13 5.16 3.24 -2.21
CA VAL A 13 5.52 3.24 -0.78
C VAL A 13 6.58 4.29 -0.47
N GLU A 14 7.54 4.52 -1.36
CA GLU A 14 8.54 5.57 -1.21
C GLU A 14 7.91 6.97 -1.24
N LEU A 15 7.00 7.23 -2.17
CA LEU A 15 6.22 8.47 -2.21
C LEU A 15 5.42 8.68 -0.93
N TYR A 16 4.84 7.62 -0.36
CA TYR A 16 4.19 7.71 0.94
C TYR A 16 5.19 8.09 2.05
N LYS A 17 6.39 7.49 2.05
CA LYS A 17 7.47 7.80 3.01
C LYS A 17 8.02 9.22 2.87
N THR A 18 7.95 9.84 1.69
CA THR A 18 8.32 11.25 1.50
C THR A 18 7.27 12.24 1.99
N GLY A 19 6.12 11.76 2.49
CA GLY A 19 5.05 12.57 3.08
C GLY A 19 3.81 12.72 2.20
N ARG A 20 3.73 12.02 1.06
CA ARG A 20 2.51 12.01 0.22
C ARG A 20 1.41 11.22 0.91
N ARG A 21 0.17 11.71 0.81
CA ARG A 21 -0.99 11.04 1.40
C ARG A 21 -1.46 9.90 0.50
N VAL A 22 -1.91 8.81 1.12
CA VAL A 22 -2.47 7.64 0.41
C VAL A 22 -3.63 8.04 -0.49
N LEU A 23 -4.49 8.97 -0.06
CA LEU A 23 -5.60 9.50 -0.86
C LEU A 23 -5.11 10.14 -2.18
N GLU A 24 -4.01 10.89 -2.15
CA GLU A 24 -3.48 11.54 -3.35
C GLU A 24 -2.87 10.51 -4.30
N LEU A 25 -2.10 9.56 -3.76
CA LEU A 25 -1.57 8.44 -4.53
C LEU A 25 -2.70 7.58 -5.12
N SER A 26 -3.78 7.37 -4.39
CA SER A 26 -4.97 6.65 -4.84
C SER A 26 -5.61 7.33 -6.05
N ARG A 27 -5.81 8.65 -5.97
CA ARG A 27 -6.42 9.45 -7.03
C ARG A 27 -5.52 9.61 -8.25
N GLU A 28 -4.22 9.80 -8.04
CA GLU A 28 -3.22 10.02 -9.10
C GLU A 28 -2.94 8.75 -9.90
N TYR A 29 -2.78 7.63 -9.21
CA TYR A 29 -2.45 6.34 -9.84
C TYR A 29 -3.69 5.45 -10.09
N GLY A 30 -4.89 5.90 -9.73
CA GLY A 30 -6.13 5.12 -9.84
C GLY A 30 -6.12 3.83 -9.00
N LEU A 31 -5.36 3.84 -7.91
CA LEU A 31 -5.23 2.70 -7.00
C LEU A 31 -6.22 2.82 -5.86
N SER A 32 -6.78 1.71 -5.39
CA SER A 32 -7.54 1.75 -4.13
C SER A 32 -6.59 2.02 -2.97
N GLU A 33 -7.01 2.86 -2.03
CA GLU A 33 -6.26 3.15 -0.80
C GLU A 33 -5.87 1.85 -0.08
N VAL A 34 -6.78 0.87 -0.03
CA VAL A 34 -6.54 -0.48 0.51
C VAL A 34 -5.33 -1.17 -0.13
N THR A 35 -5.15 -1.03 -1.46
CA THR A 35 -4.01 -1.61 -2.18
C THR A 35 -2.71 -0.95 -1.76
N ILE A 36 -2.72 0.38 -1.62
CA ILE A 36 -1.56 1.17 -1.20
C ILE A 36 -1.17 0.81 0.24
N TYR A 37 -2.13 0.78 1.17
CA TYR A 37 -1.90 0.34 2.55
C TYR A 37 -1.35 -1.08 2.62
N LYS A 38 -1.86 -1.99 1.78
CA LYS A 38 -1.36 -3.37 1.68
C LYS A 38 0.09 -3.41 1.18
N TRP A 39 0.52 -2.50 0.30
CA TRP A 39 1.92 -2.39 -0.13
C TRP A 39 2.80 -1.76 0.93
N ILE A 40 2.32 -0.70 1.60
CA ILE A 40 3.04 -0.09 2.72
C ILE A 40 3.31 -1.13 3.80
N LYS A 41 2.30 -1.92 4.20
CA LYS A 41 2.43 -2.98 5.22
C LYS A 41 3.35 -4.14 4.79
N GLN A 42 3.42 -4.46 3.49
CA GLN A 42 4.30 -5.51 2.97
C GLN A 42 5.75 -5.06 2.75
N ILE A 43 5.97 -3.82 2.33
CA ILE A 43 7.29 -3.28 1.94
C ILE A 43 7.96 -2.57 3.11
N SER A 44 7.17 -1.87 3.92
CA SER A 44 7.63 -1.26 5.16
C SER A 44 7.00 -2.06 6.30
N PRO A 45 7.72 -3.04 6.89
CA PRO A 45 7.30 -3.67 8.13
C PRO A 45 7.42 -2.63 9.24
N ILE A 46 6.49 -1.68 9.27
CA ILE A 46 6.23 -0.88 10.45
C ILE A 46 5.70 -1.90 11.43
N THR A 47 6.51 -2.24 12.45
CA THR A 47 6.13 -3.12 13.55
C THR A 47 4.90 -2.54 14.24
N SER A 48 3.73 -2.87 13.71
CA SER A 48 2.47 -2.86 14.42
C SER A 48 1.91 -4.25 14.21
N ILE A 49 2.34 -5.10 15.14
CA ILE A 49 1.58 -6.23 15.61
C ILE A 49 0.23 -5.64 16.03
N ASP A 50 -0.76 -5.74 15.15
CA ASP A 50 -2.15 -5.74 15.56
C ASP A 50 -2.98 -6.36 14.42
N GLU A 51 -3.59 -7.50 14.78
CA GLU A 51 -4.95 -7.94 14.49
C GLU A 51 -5.50 -7.82 13.05
N THR A 52 -6.33 -8.71 12.52
CA THR A 52 -6.94 -9.98 12.93
C THR A 52 -7.45 -10.56 11.62
N GLY A 53 -7.50 -11.88 11.51
CA GLY A 53 -8.16 -12.53 10.38
C GLY A 53 -9.61 -12.08 10.30
N ILE A 54 -10.00 -11.47 9.18
CA ILE A 54 -11.39 -11.49 8.76
C ILE A 54 -11.44 -12.41 7.54
N THR A 55 -11.53 -13.69 7.84
CA THR A 55 -12.20 -14.68 6.99
C THR A 55 -13.61 -14.14 6.81
N LEU A 56 -13.95 -13.69 5.60
CA LEU A 56 -15.35 -13.47 5.23
C LEU A 56 -15.87 -14.81 4.75
N GLU A 57 -16.86 -15.30 5.51
CA GLU A 57 -17.67 -16.52 5.35
C GLU A 57 -18.21 -16.71 3.93
#